data_AF-A0A485LRU4-F1
#
_entry.id   AF-A0A485LRU4-F1
#
_cell.length_a   1.000
_cell.length_b   1.000
_cell.length_c   1.000
_cell.angle_alpha   90.00
_cell.angle_beta   90.00
_cell.angle_gamma   90.00
#
_symmetry.space_group_name_H-M   'P 1'
#
loop_
_entity.id
_entity.type
_entity.pdbx_description
1 polymer ?
#
loop_
_entity_poly.entity_id
_entity_poly.type
_entity_poly.pdbx_seq_one_letter_code
_entity_poly.pdbx_strand_id
1 'polypeptide(L)'
;MMINKPSPLRVNQTLDKYNAWVLENESFARRLENVLYVVPMLVPASVGNPDVVSEVGYSMGGLLKLYHDWVLYESSAPETKPEASSFSIVQAARVPLSIISQVQVAAEIIALKAGGTQSRWNVIVLLELCKCICKLVLLTHSKGKVLYKNGPYVSCEVRPADGTTEEYTGQRSGRVFRTNKRDGTNLQPLTLSFFEPSYASGDEGPIQTAAEVLHIIRPVIYAVLCQRQTEQSWVPFLASFSTEVAGILLTTMLEAKRKKPHNDKVDEEYHRRKMCLFLYLLRNPLFSTVTSPAVEGMCHSTQPIPLLGRLVRFAVDNGLDYYQRRHFYISAS
;
A
#
# COMPACT_ATOMS: atom_id res chain seq x y z
N MET A 1 38.34 -30.80 12.91
CA MET A 1 37.92 -29.78 11.93
C MET A 1 36.74 -29.03 12.53
N MET A 2 37.00 -28.02 13.37
CA MET A 2 35.94 -27.24 14.02
C MET A 2 35.49 -26.14 13.06
N ILE A 3 34.25 -26.24 12.61
CA ILE A 3 33.59 -25.24 11.79
C ILE A 3 33.35 -24.02 12.67
N ASN A 4 34.11 -22.96 12.43
CA ASN A 4 34.01 -21.69 13.12
C ASN A 4 32.69 -21.02 12.73
N LYS A 5 31.67 -21.09 13.61
CA LYS A 5 30.40 -20.39 13.42
C LYS A 5 30.66 -18.89 13.62
N PRO A 6 30.31 -18.01 12.67
CA PRO A 6 30.50 -16.57 12.87
C PRO A 6 29.63 -16.10 14.05
N SER A 7 30.30 -15.46 15.03
CA SER A 7 29.72 -14.92 16.25
C SER A 7 28.73 -13.77 15.96
N PRO A 8 27.51 -13.78 16.53
CA PRO A 8 26.43 -12.81 16.25
C PRO A 8 26.74 -11.35 16.66
N LEU A 9 27.77 -11.14 17.50
CA LEU A 9 28.16 -9.82 18.01
C LEU A 9 28.67 -8.84 16.94
N ARG A 10 29.28 -9.33 15.85
CA ARG A 10 29.86 -8.46 14.80
C ARG A 10 28.80 -7.82 13.89
N VAL A 11 27.71 -8.53 13.63
CA VAL A 11 26.63 -8.05 12.75
C VAL A 11 25.92 -6.86 13.38
N ASN A 12 25.68 -6.92 14.69
CA ASN A 12 25.07 -5.82 15.43
C ASN A 12 25.94 -4.56 15.37
N GLN A 13 27.26 -4.68 15.59
CA GLN A 13 28.17 -3.53 15.51
C GLN A 13 28.20 -2.85 14.13
N THR A 14 28.13 -3.61 13.04
CA THR A 14 28.07 -3.03 11.69
C THR A 14 26.72 -2.37 11.41
N LEU A 15 25.63 -2.96 11.90
CA LEU A 15 24.28 -2.38 11.78
C LEU A 15 24.15 -1.11 12.62
N ASP A 16 24.70 -1.08 13.83
CA ASP A 16 24.69 0.11 14.69
C ASP A 16 25.45 1.28 14.05
N LYS A 17 26.60 1.00 13.43
CA LYS A 17 27.34 2.00 12.65
C LYS A 17 26.55 2.50 11.43
N TYR A 18 25.86 1.60 10.73
CA TYR A 18 25.01 1.98 9.61
C TYR A 18 23.84 2.84 10.08
N ASN A 19 23.18 2.48 11.18
CA ASN A 19 22.08 3.23 11.78
C ASN A 19 22.53 4.64 12.14
N ALA A 20 23.68 4.78 12.83
CA ALA A 20 24.25 6.09 13.13
C ALA A 20 24.51 6.91 11.85
N TRP A 21 25.09 6.30 10.82
CA TRP A 21 25.34 6.96 9.55
C TRP A 21 24.06 7.41 8.83
N VAL A 22 23.00 6.60 8.86
CA VAL A 22 21.69 6.93 8.27
C VAL A 22 21.09 8.15 8.96
N LEU A 23 21.17 8.21 10.30
CA LEU A 23 20.68 9.34 11.08
C LEU A 23 21.48 10.62 10.83
N GLU A 24 22.80 10.51 10.67
CA GLU A 24 23.66 11.65 10.33
C GLU A 24 23.48 12.14 8.88
N ASN A 25 23.15 11.24 7.95
CA ASN A 25 23.13 11.49 6.51
C ASN A 25 21.78 11.20 5.86
N GLU A 26 20.67 11.58 6.50
CA GLU A 26 19.31 11.29 6.05
C GLU A 26 19.07 11.66 4.57
N SER A 27 19.52 12.84 4.14
CA SER A 27 19.35 13.29 2.74
C SER A 27 20.06 12.39 1.73
N PHE A 28 21.20 11.79 2.11
CA PHE A 28 21.93 10.87 1.26
C PHE A 28 21.29 9.48 1.26
N ALA A 29 20.79 9.01 2.41
CA ALA A 29 20.02 7.77 2.50
C ALA A 29 18.79 7.81 1.58
N ARG A 30 18.02 8.92 1.59
CA ARG A 30 16.88 9.12 0.66
C ARG A 30 17.32 9.19 -0.82
N ARG A 31 18.49 9.75 -1.11
CA ARG A 31 19.04 9.72 -2.49
C ARG A 31 19.39 8.30 -2.92
N LEU A 32 19.95 7.48 -2.03
CA LEU A 32 20.28 6.09 -2.31
C LEU A 32 19.02 5.26 -2.63
N GLU A 33 17.92 5.51 -1.92
CA GLU A 33 16.61 4.92 -2.25
C GLU A 33 16.19 5.27 -3.68
N ASN A 34 16.24 6.55 -4.05
CA ASN A 34 15.88 7.01 -5.39
C ASN A 34 16.76 6.39 -6.49
N VAL A 35 18.04 6.17 -6.22
CA VAL A 35 18.95 5.49 -7.14
C VAL A 35 18.49 4.07 -7.42
N LEU A 36 18.00 3.33 -6.41
CA LEU A 36 17.45 1.98 -6.59
C LEU A 36 16.16 1.95 -7.40
N TYR A 37 15.44 3.06 -7.53
CA TYR A 37 14.31 3.16 -8.46
C TYR A 37 14.74 3.48 -9.90
N VAL A 38 15.81 4.26 -10.10
CA VAL A 38 16.20 4.74 -11.43
C VAL A 38 17.20 3.80 -12.13
N VAL A 39 18.24 3.36 -11.43
CA VAL A 39 19.33 2.56 -12.01
C VAL A 39 18.84 1.26 -12.67
N PRO A 40 17.89 0.51 -12.09
CA PRO A 40 17.39 -0.71 -12.74
C PRO A 40 16.78 -0.46 -14.12
N MET A 41 16.22 0.73 -14.37
CA MET A 41 15.65 1.11 -15.67
C MET A 41 16.72 1.40 -16.73
N LEU A 42 17.96 1.65 -16.32
CA LEU A 42 19.08 1.92 -17.23
C LEU A 42 19.76 0.64 -17.71
N VAL A 43 19.40 -0.52 -17.15
CA VAL A 43 20.02 -1.80 -17.52
C VAL A 43 19.60 -2.17 -18.94
N PRO A 44 20.56 -2.27 -19.89
CA PRO A 44 20.24 -2.59 -21.27
C PRO A 44 19.62 -3.99 -21.39
N ALA A 45 18.66 -4.14 -22.31
CA ALA A 45 18.02 -5.42 -22.60
C ALA A 45 19.00 -6.51 -23.09
N SER A 46 20.22 -6.14 -23.50
CA SER A 46 21.26 -7.08 -23.93
C SER A 46 21.96 -7.82 -22.78
N VAL A 47 21.92 -7.28 -21.56
CA VAL A 47 22.68 -7.81 -20.40
C VAL A 47 21.84 -8.72 -19.52
N GLY A 48 20.52 -8.68 -19.66
CA GLY A 48 19.62 -9.53 -18.87
C GLY A 48 18.15 -9.28 -19.17
N ASN A 49 17.27 -9.80 -18.32
CA ASN A 49 15.83 -9.52 -18.40
C ASN A 49 15.54 -8.16 -17.74
N PRO A 50 15.34 -7.07 -18.50
CA PRO A 50 15.13 -5.74 -17.91
C PRO A 50 13.89 -5.73 -17.00
N ASP A 51 12.88 -6.53 -17.31
CA ASP A 51 11.68 -6.72 -16.49
C ASP A 51 11.98 -7.29 -15.10
N VAL A 52 12.92 -8.23 -14.98
CA VAL A 52 13.23 -8.83 -13.67
C VAL A 52 14.07 -7.85 -12.86
N VAL A 53 15.05 -7.24 -13.53
CA VAL A 53 15.99 -6.30 -12.90
C VAL A 53 15.27 -5.08 -12.37
N SER A 54 14.31 -4.52 -13.13
CA SER A 54 13.52 -3.37 -12.70
C SER A 54 12.70 -3.66 -11.45
N GLU A 55 11.96 -4.77 -11.40
CA GLU A 55 11.16 -5.10 -10.20
C GLU A 55 12.03 -5.43 -9.00
N VAL A 56 13.12 -6.17 -9.19
CA VAL A 56 14.04 -6.47 -8.08
C VAL A 56 14.60 -5.18 -7.52
N GLY A 57 14.98 -4.23 -8.37
CA GLY A 57 15.44 -2.92 -7.94
C GLY A 57 14.37 -2.12 -7.21
N TYR A 58 13.13 -2.12 -7.69
CA TYR A 58 11.99 -1.50 -7.01
C TYR A 58 11.70 -2.12 -5.65
N SER A 59 11.72 -3.45 -5.55
CA SER A 59 11.57 -4.16 -4.29
C SER A 59 12.71 -3.85 -3.32
N MET A 60 13.95 -3.78 -3.79
CA MET A 60 15.10 -3.39 -2.97
C MET A 60 14.97 -1.96 -2.46
N GLY A 61 14.62 -1.00 -3.33
CA GLY A 61 14.38 0.39 -2.96
C GLY A 61 13.26 0.51 -1.91
N GLY A 62 12.16 -0.22 -2.10
CA GLY A 62 11.04 -0.25 -1.16
C GLY A 62 11.38 -0.84 0.20
N LEU A 63 12.16 -1.93 0.24
CA LEU A 63 12.65 -2.53 1.48
C LEU A 63 13.66 -1.63 2.20
N LEU A 64 14.57 -0.99 1.46
CA LEU A 64 15.53 -0.05 2.01
C LEU A 64 14.83 1.16 2.63
N LYS A 65 13.84 1.72 1.93
CA LYS A 65 12.98 2.78 2.46
C LYS A 65 12.28 2.35 3.74
N LEU A 66 11.67 1.16 3.76
CA LEU A 66 11.00 0.64 4.95
C LEU A 66 11.97 0.52 6.14
N TYR A 67 13.23 0.13 5.88
CA TYR A 67 14.27 0.08 6.89
C TYR A 67 14.68 1.46 7.39
N HIS A 68 14.93 2.42 6.49
CA HIS A 68 15.28 3.79 6.89
C HIS A 68 14.15 4.47 7.66
N ASP A 69 12.90 4.33 7.22
CA ASP A 69 11.73 4.83 7.96
C ASP A 69 11.66 4.23 9.36
N TRP A 70 12.00 2.93 9.52
CA TRP A 70 12.05 2.30 10.83
C TRP A 70 13.18 2.84 11.71
N VAL A 71 14.38 3.05 11.17
CA VAL A 71 15.53 3.63 11.90
C VAL A 71 15.20 5.05 12.37
N LEU A 72 14.63 5.88 11.49
CA LEU A 72 14.22 7.25 11.79
C LEU A 72 13.09 7.30 12.83
N TYR A 73 12.16 6.35 12.78
CA TYR A 73 11.09 6.22 13.77
C TYR A 73 11.66 5.86 15.15
N GLU A 74 12.60 4.90 15.22
CA GLU A 74 13.16 4.44 16.49
C GLU A 74 13.97 5.54 17.18
N SER A 75 14.73 6.35 16.43
CA SER A 75 15.47 7.49 16.98
C SER A 75 14.58 8.66 17.44
N SER A 76 13.37 8.73 16.88
CA SER A 76 12.41 9.80 17.11
C SER A 76 11.42 9.50 18.23
N ALA A 77 11.29 8.23 18.63
CA ALA A 77 10.32 7.81 19.62
C ALA A 77 10.73 8.30 21.02
N PRO A 78 9.80 8.90 21.80
CA PRO A 78 10.12 9.36 23.16
C PRO A 78 10.57 8.20 24.05
N GLU A 79 11.55 8.46 24.93
CA GLU A 79 12.16 7.47 25.84
C GLU A 79 11.14 6.79 26.78
N THR A 80 9.95 7.36 26.95
CA THR A 80 8.81 6.78 27.66
C THR A 80 7.99 5.82 26.77
N LYS A 81 8.62 4.79 26.21
CA LYS A 81 7.88 3.60 25.78
C LYS A 81 7.54 2.78 27.04
N PRO A 82 6.28 2.34 27.26
CA PRO A 82 6.05 1.20 28.13
C PRO A 82 6.82 0.02 27.53
N GLU A 83 7.76 -0.53 28.30
CA GLU A 83 8.62 -1.68 28.05
C GLU A 83 8.59 -2.25 26.62
N ALA A 84 9.64 -1.95 25.85
CA ALA A 84 9.99 -2.61 24.61
C ALA A 84 10.33 -4.10 24.85
N SER A 85 9.35 -4.97 25.11
CA SER A 85 9.60 -6.41 25.27
C SER A 85 8.36 -7.29 25.14
N SER A 86 7.61 -7.14 24.05
CA SER A 86 6.90 -8.26 23.44
C SER A 86 6.62 -7.93 21.98
N PHE A 87 7.07 -8.82 21.08
CA PHE A 87 6.66 -8.80 19.69
C PHE A 87 5.14 -8.83 19.64
N SER A 88 4.51 -7.67 19.49
CA SER A 88 3.05 -7.59 19.51
C SER A 88 2.55 -8.35 18.30
N ILE A 89 1.44 -9.09 18.47
CA ILE A 89 0.79 -9.79 17.36
C ILE A 89 0.47 -8.84 16.19
N VAL A 90 0.30 -7.55 16.48
CA VAL A 90 0.18 -6.48 15.49
C VAL A 90 1.45 -6.34 14.66
N GLN A 91 2.62 -6.25 15.28
CA GLN A 91 3.91 -6.18 14.58
C GLN A 91 4.18 -7.47 13.80
N ALA A 92 3.84 -8.63 14.40
CA ALA A 92 3.93 -9.95 13.77
C ALA A 92 3.18 -10.05 12.45
N ALA A 93 2.04 -9.38 12.34
CA ALA A 93 1.24 -9.35 11.12
C ALA A 93 1.66 -8.20 10.18
N ARG A 94 2.00 -7.01 10.70
CA ARG A 94 2.32 -5.83 9.86
C ARG A 94 3.68 -5.92 9.16
N VAL A 95 4.70 -6.47 9.82
CA VAL A 95 6.05 -6.55 9.23
C VAL A 95 6.04 -7.44 7.98
N PRO A 96 5.56 -8.70 8.01
CA PRO A 96 5.48 -9.54 6.82
C PRO A 96 4.57 -8.92 5.74
N LEU A 97 3.45 -8.33 6.13
CA LEU A 97 2.53 -7.68 5.20
C LEU A 97 3.20 -6.54 4.41
N SER A 98 4.06 -5.76 5.08
CA SER A 98 4.80 -4.65 4.46
C SER A 98 5.90 -5.16 3.53
N ILE A 99 6.65 -6.17 3.97
CA ILE A 99 7.71 -6.81 3.16
C ILE A 99 7.11 -7.45 1.90
N ILE A 100 6.03 -8.23 2.05
CA ILE A 100 5.35 -8.86 0.92
C ILE A 100 4.86 -7.79 -0.06
N SER A 101 4.29 -6.68 0.44
CA SER A 101 3.83 -5.59 -0.42
C SER A 101 4.93 -4.98 -1.29
N GLN A 102 6.19 -4.97 -0.84
CA GLN A 102 7.32 -4.45 -1.63
C GLN A 102 7.88 -5.51 -2.59
N VAL A 103 7.89 -6.79 -2.21
CA VAL A 103 8.54 -7.88 -2.97
C VAL A 103 7.60 -8.56 -3.97
N GLN A 104 6.29 -8.40 -3.81
CA GLN A 104 5.28 -9.16 -4.56
C GLN A 104 5.49 -9.12 -6.07
N VAL A 105 5.62 -7.93 -6.68
CA VAL A 105 5.75 -7.82 -8.15
C VAL A 105 7.02 -8.51 -8.65
N ALA A 106 8.15 -8.34 -7.95
CA ALA A 106 9.38 -9.03 -8.30
C ALA A 106 9.22 -10.55 -8.22
N ALA A 107 8.59 -11.07 -7.16
CA ALA A 107 8.32 -12.50 -7.02
C ALA A 107 7.42 -13.04 -8.15
N GLU A 108 6.40 -12.29 -8.55
CA GLU A 108 5.52 -12.63 -9.67
C GLU A 108 6.27 -12.72 -11.00
N ILE A 109 7.11 -11.72 -11.31
CA ILE A 109 7.87 -11.67 -12.56
C ILE A 109 8.95 -12.76 -12.59
N ILE A 110 9.64 -13.01 -11.47
CA ILE A 110 10.61 -14.10 -11.36
C ILE A 110 9.93 -15.46 -11.57
N ALA A 111 8.78 -15.70 -10.93
CA ALA A 111 8.02 -16.94 -11.08
C ALA A 111 7.51 -17.13 -12.52
N LEU A 112 7.03 -16.06 -13.16
CA LEU A 112 6.61 -16.09 -14.56
C LEU A 112 7.77 -16.49 -15.49
N LYS A 113 8.96 -15.94 -15.27
CA LYS A 113 10.14 -16.24 -16.09
C LYS A 113 10.71 -17.63 -15.81
N ALA A 114 10.63 -18.12 -14.57
CA ALA A 114 11.17 -19.42 -14.19
C ALA A 114 10.25 -20.61 -14.53
N GLY A 115 8.93 -20.43 -14.41
CA GLY A 115 7.96 -21.54 -14.54
C GLY A 115 6.68 -21.19 -15.28
N GLY A 116 6.67 -20.10 -16.05
CA GLY A 116 5.54 -19.68 -16.86
C GLY A 116 4.32 -19.22 -16.07
N THR A 117 3.18 -19.14 -16.75
CA THR A 117 1.93 -18.59 -16.20
C THR A 117 1.43 -19.35 -14.99
N GLN A 118 1.56 -20.69 -14.98
CA GLN A 118 1.12 -21.49 -13.84
C GLN A 118 1.95 -21.20 -12.57
N SER A 119 3.27 -21.10 -12.70
CA SER A 119 4.16 -20.77 -11.57
C SER A 119 3.86 -19.37 -11.03
N ARG A 120 3.64 -18.39 -11.92
CA ARG A 120 3.21 -17.03 -11.55
C ARG A 120 1.95 -17.08 -10.67
N TRP A 121 0.88 -17.76 -11.11
CA TRP A 121 -0.36 -17.82 -10.34
C TRP A 121 -0.21 -18.58 -9.03
N ASN A 122 0.63 -19.62 -8.97
CA ASN A 122 0.92 -20.32 -7.72
C ASN A 122 1.56 -19.38 -6.69
N VAL A 123 2.52 -18.54 -7.10
CA VAL A 123 3.15 -17.54 -6.23
C VAL A 123 2.18 -16.44 -5.83
N ILE A 124 1.38 -15.92 -6.76
CA ILE A 124 0.34 -14.92 -6.45
C ILE A 124 -0.61 -15.46 -5.38
N VAL A 125 -1.18 -16.65 -5.57
CA VAL A 125 -2.11 -17.26 -4.61
C VAL A 125 -1.45 -17.41 -3.22
N LEU A 126 -0.20 -17.86 -3.17
CA LEU A 126 0.54 -17.99 -1.92
C LEU A 126 0.71 -16.64 -1.21
N LEU A 127 1.19 -15.62 -1.91
CA LEU A 127 1.44 -14.30 -1.33
C LEU A 127 0.13 -13.63 -0.87
N GLU A 128 -0.94 -13.76 -1.66
CA GLU A 128 -2.25 -13.21 -1.31
C GLU A 128 -2.87 -13.93 -0.11
N LEU A 129 -2.69 -15.24 -0.01
CA LEU A 129 -3.11 -16.00 1.16
C LEU A 129 -2.32 -15.58 2.41
N CYS A 130 -1.00 -15.41 2.31
CA CYS A 130 -0.17 -14.90 3.40
C CYS A 130 -0.62 -13.50 3.86
N LYS A 131 -0.88 -12.58 2.92
CA LYS A 131 -1.40 -11.24 3.24
C LYS A 131 -2.79 -11.31 3.88
N CYS A 132 -3.67 -12.17 3.35
CA CYS A 132 -5.02 -12.38 3.89
C CYS A 132 -4.96 -12.84 5.35
N ILE A 133 -4.13 -13.84 5.66
CA ILE A 133 -3.92 -14.32 7.04
C ILE A 133 -3.44 -13.18 7.94
N CYS A 134 -2.44 -12.40 7.50
CA CYS A 134 -1.95 -11.25 8.28
C CYS A 134 -3.05 -10.22 8.54
N LYS A 135 -3.85 -9.87 7.52
CA LYS A 135 -4.97 -8.92 7.64
C LYS A 135 -6.08 -9.45 8.57
N LEU A 136 -6.40 -10.74 8.52
CA LEU A 136 -7.39 -11.35 9.42
C LEU A 136 -6.90 -11.37 10.88
N VAL A 137 -5.60 -11.64 11.12
CA VAL A 137 -4.99 -11.52 12.45
C VAL A 137 -5.09 -10.08 12.96
N LEU A 138 -4.86 -9.08 12.10
CA LEU A 138 -5.04 -7.67 12.47
C LEU A 138 -6.51 -7.33 12.78
N LEU A 139 -7.46 -7.80 11.97
CA LEU A 139 -8.88 -7.54 12.16
C LEU A 139 -9.42 -8.16 13.46
N THR A 140 -8.99 -9.38 13.80
CA THR A 140 -9.38 -10.05 15.04
C THR A 140 -8.81 -9.34 16.26
N HIS A 141 -7.55 -8.88 16.20
CA HIS A 141 -6.94 -8.09 17.27
C HIS A 141 -7.59 -6.69 17.41
N SER A 142 -7.98 -6.08 16.29
CA SER A 142 -8.60 -4.75 16.27
C SER A 142 -10.09 -4.76 16.67
N LYS A 143 -10.68 -5.95 16.88
CA LYS A 143 -12.09 -6.18 17.25
C LYS A 143 -13.08 -5.59 16.24
N GLY A 144 -12.80 -5.74 14.94
CA GLY A 144 -13.70 -5.31 13.87
C GLY A 144 -13.41 -3.92 13.28
N LYS A 145 -12.51 -3.14 13.90
CA LYS A 145 -12.08 -1.82 13.41
C LYS A 145 -11.56 -1.89 11.99
N VAL A 146 -11.91 -0.88 11.20
CA VAL A 146 -11.54 -0.74 9.80
C VAL A 146 -10.02 -0.71 9.65
N LEU A 147 -9.49 -1.57 8.78
CA LEU A 147 -8.07 -1.59 8.44
C LEU A 147 -7.76 -0.45 7.46
N TYR A 148 -6.92 0.49 7.89
CA TYR A 148 -6.52 1.62 7.05
C TYR A 148 -5.45 1.18 6.05
N LYS A 149 -5.65 1.52 4.76
CA LYS A 149 -4.76 1.19 3.65
C LYS A 149 -4.35 -0.29 3.62
N ASN A 150 -5.25 -1.19 4.02
CA ASN A 150 -5.02 -2.63 4.09
C ASN A 150 -3.97 -3.12 5.12
N GLY A 151 -3.49 -2.26 6.03
CA GLY A 151 -2.66 -2.64 7.20
C GLY A 151 -1.12 -2.59 7.13
N PRO A 152 -0.40 -2.47 5.99
CA PRO A 152 1.06 -2.37 6.00
C PRO A 152 1.55 -1.08 6.70
N TYR A 153 2.85 -0.99 6.98
CA TYR A 153 3.46 0.22 7.50
C TYR A 153 3.41 1.33 6.46
N VAL A 154 2.83 2.45 6.86
CA VAL A 154 2.80 3.68 6.07
C VAL A 154 3.35 4.77 6.98
N SER A 155 4.50 5.30 6.61
CA SER A 155 5.14 6.41 7.30
C SER A 155 4.38 7.71 7.04
N CYS A 156 4.35 8.58 8.05
CA CYS A 156 3.85 9.93 7.96
C CYS A 156 4.69 10.87 8.82
N GLU A 157 4.96 12.04 8.26
CA GLU A 157 5.64 13.11 8.96
C GLU A 157 4.61 13.85 9.83
N VAL A 158 4.80 13.80 11.15
CA VAL A 158 3.94 14.44 12.13
C VAL A 158 4.71 15.57 12.78
N ARG A 159 4.07 16.72 12.98
CA ARG A 159 4.67 17.78 13.79
C ARG A 159 4.56 17.39 15.27
N PRO A 160 5.63 17.46 16.05
CA PRO A 160 5.55 17.31 17.50
C PRO A 160 4.51 18.29 18.07
N ALA A 161 3.66 17.77 18.96
CA ALA A 161 2.50 18.46 19.49
C ALA A 161 2.90 19.43 20.61
N ASP A 162 3.68 20.46 20.29
CA ASP A 162 3.81 21.65 21.13
C ASP A 162 3.01 22.79 20.50
N GLY A 163 1.75 22.89 20.89
CA GLY A 163 0.86 23.98 20.54
C GLY A 163 -0.29 24.04 21.52
N THR A 164 -0.14 24.87 22.56
CA THR A 164 -1.24 25.23 23.46
C THR A 164 -2.44 25.73 22.66
N THR A 165 -3.56 25.03 22.77
CA THR A 165 -4.83 25.48 22.18
C THR A 165 -5.39 26.60 23.06
N GLU A 166 -5.24 27.86 22.66
CA GLU A 166 -5.95 28.94 23.35
C GLU A 166 -7.41 29.03 22.86
N GLU A 167 -8.34 28.85 23.79
CA GLU A 167 -9.75 29.16 23.60
C GLU A 167 -9.99 30.63 23.92
N TYR A 168 -10.36 31.42 22.90
CA TYR A 168 -10.81 32.79 23.12
C TYR A 168 -12.32 32.89 22.93
N THR A 169 -13.00 33.34 23.99
CA THR A 169 -14.44 33.63 23.98
C THR A 169 -14.65 35.10 23.69
N GLY A 170 -15.28 35.43 22.55
CA GLY A 170 -15.53 36.82 22.19
C GLY A 170 -16.48 37.50 23.19
N GLN A 171 -16.00 38.48 23.95
CA GLN A 171 -16.73 39.14 25.04
C GLN A 171 -18.11 39.72 24.66
N ARG A 172 -18.39 39.97 23.37
CA ARG A 172 -19.68 40.50 22.90
C ARG A 172 -20.59 39.48 22.22
N SER A 173 -20.07 38.31 21.84
CA SER A 173 -20.83 37.29 21.08
C SER A 173 -20.99 35.96 21.82
N GLY A 174 -20.24 35.73 22.91
CA GLY A 174 -20.30 34.48 23.69
C GLY A 174 -19.86 33.22 22.93
N ARG A 175 -19.42 33.35 21.67
CA ARG A 175 -18.92 32.25 20.84
C ARG A 175 -17.43 32.04 21.11
N VAL A 176 -17.07 30.80 21.44
CA VAL A 176 -15.69 30.35 21.61
C VAL A 176 -15.12 30.07 20.24
N PHE A 177 -14.06 30.77 19.87
CA PHE A 177 -13.31 30.52 18.64
C PHE A 177 -12.00 29.84 19.01
N ARG A 178 -11.79 28.62 18.49
CA ARG A 178 -10.48 27.94 18.53
C ARG A 178 -9.68 28.39 17.33
N THR A 179 -8.56 29.06 17.57
CA THR A 179 -7.61 29.43 16.53
C THR A 179 -6.24 28.86 16.88
N ASN A 180 -5.66 28.08 15.98
CA ASN A 180 -4.26 27.65 16.10
C ASN A 180 -3.39 28.81 15.65
N LYS A 181 -3.03 29.70 16.58
CA LYS A 181 -2.15 30.82 16.26
C LYS A 181 -0.72 30.30 16.09
N ARG A 182 -0.23 30.39 14.85
CA ARG A 182 1.16 30.18 14.45
C ARG A 182 1.95 31.43 14.81
N ASP A 183 2.78 31.36 15.84
CA ASP A 183 3.90 32.31 15.99
C ASP A 183 5.18 31.63 15.48
N GLY A 184 5.88 32.33 14.59
CA GLY A 184 7.04 31.82 13.88
C GLY A 184 8.29 31.68 14.76
N THR A 185 9.27 30.96 14.20
CA THR A 185 10.69 30.84 14.59
C THR A 185 11.16 29.71 15.49
N ASN A 186 10.36 28.66 15.70
CA ASN A 186 10.89 27.31 15.94
C ASN A 186 10.01 26.30 15.19
N LEU A 187 10.28 26.08 13.89
CA LEU A 187 9.80 24.87 13.23
C LEU A 187 10.54 23.70 13.89
N GLN A 188 9.95 23.12 14.93
CA GLN A 188 10.39 21.80 15.39
C GLN A 188 10.38 20.86 14.17
N PRO A 189 11.45 20.08 13.96
CA PRO A 189 11.54 19.22 12.79
C PRO A 189 10.37 18.24 12.79
N LEU A 190 9.83 17.94 11.61
CA LEU A 190 8.78 16.94 11.51
C LEU A 190 9.35 15.60 11.96
N THR A 191 8.62 14.92 12.82
CA THR A 191 8.97 13.62 13.38
C THR A 191 8.30 12.53 12.55
N LEU A 192 9.07 11.55 12.09
CA LEU A 192 8.52 10.43 11.34
C LEU A 192 7.79 9.48 12.28
N SER A 193 6.54 9.16 11.94
CA SER A 193 5.69 8.23 12.68
C SER A 193 5.03 7.24 11.73
N PHE A 194 4.51 6.13 12.26
CA PHE A 194 3.74 5.17 11.49
C PHE A 194 2.25 5.30 11.80
N PHE A 195 1.41 5.22 10.77
CA PHE A 195 -0.03 5.16 10.98
C PHE A 195 -0.43 3.88 11.74
N GLU A 196 -1.40 4.04 12.64
CA GLU A 196 -2.07 2.91 13.29
C GLU A 196 -2.74 2.00 12.24
N PRO A 197 -2.78 0.67 12.46
CA PRO A 197 -3.28 -0.26 11.45
C PRO A 197 -4.81 -0.24 11.35
N SER A 198 -5.49 0.23 12.40
CA SER A 198 -6.94 0.11 12.52
C SER A 198 -7.54 1.34 13.18
N TYR A 199 -8.64 1.82 12.62
CA TYR A 199 -9.34 3.01 13.11
C TYR A 199 -10.79 2.65 13.43
N ALA A 200 -11.30 3.20 14.53
CA ALA A 200 -12.67 2.95 14.95
C ALA A 200 -13.65 3.61 13.98
N SER A 201 -14.54 2.81 13.41
CA SER A 201 -15.65 3.29 12.57
C SER A 201 -16.86 3.71 13.42
N GLY A 202 -16.85 3.33 14.71
CA GLY A 202 -17.94 3.60 15.64
C GLY A 202 -19.02 2.53 15.68
N ASP A 203 -18.92 1.49 14.85
CA ASP A 203 -19.89 0.39 14.77
C ASP A 203 -19.24 -0.96 14.47
N GLU A 204 -18.44 -1.46 15.41
CA GLU A 204 -17.65 -2.68 15.24
C GLU A 204 -18.50 -3.98 15.39
N GLY A 205 -19.70 -3.98 14.81
CA GLY A 205 -20.63 -5.10 14.83
C GLY A 205 -20.28 -6.24 13.87
N PRO A 206 -21.08 -7.32 13.87
CA PRO A 206 -20.87 -8.47 12.99
C PRO A 206 -21.02 -8.12 11.50
N ILE A 207 -21.87 -7.15 11.16
CA ILE A 207 -22.08 -6.71 9.77
C ILE A 207 -20.83 -5.97 9.25
N GLN A 208 -20.26 -5.07 10.06
CA GLN A 208 -19.02 -4.37 9.74
C GLN A 208 -17.86 -5.36 9.62
N THR A 209 -17.74 -6.29 10.57
CA THR A 209 -16.71 -7.34 10.52
C THR A 209 -16.85 -8.19 9.24
N ALA A 210 -18.06 -8.57 8.85
CA ALA A 210 -18.30 -9.31 7.61
C ALA A 210 -17.90 -8.48 6.36
N ALA A 211 -18.19 -7.18 6.34
CA ALA A 211 -17.77 -6.29 5.26
C ALA A 211 -16.24 -6.20 5.16
N GLU A 212 -15.54 -6.08 6.28
CA GLU A 212 -14.07 -6.09 6.32
C GLU A 212 -13.49 -7.44 5.85
N VAL A 213 -14.08 -8.57 6.27
CA VAL A 213 -13.64 -9.90 5.81
C VAL A 213 -13.82 -10.06 4.30
N LEU A 214 -14.96 -9.62 3.74
CA LEU A 214 -15.19 -9.64 2.28
C LEU A 214 -14.15 -8.80 1.54
N HIS A 215 -13.82 -7.61 2.06
CA HIS A 215 -12.77 -6.77 1.47
C HIS A 215 -11.38 -7.43 1.54
N ILE A 216 -11.06 -8.08 2.66
CA ILE A 216 -9.76 -8.77 2.86
C ILE A 216 -9.62 -10.00 1.95
N ILE A 217 -10.67 -10.80 1.78
CA ILE A 217 -10.60 -12.08 1.04
C ILE A 217 -10.69 -11.89 -0.48
N ARG A 218 -11.22 -10.75 -0.95
CA ARG A 218 -11.41 -10.46 -2.37
C ARG A 218 -10.18 -10.79 -3.25
N PRO A 219 -8.94 -10.35 -2.93
CA PRO A 219 -7.78 -10.68 -3.74
C PRO A 219 -7.52 -12.19 -3.85
N VAL A 220 -7.73 -12.93 -2.76
CA VAL A 220 -7.55 -14.38 -2.72
C VAL A 220 -8.57 -15.08 -3.61
N ILE A 221 -9.84 -14.66 -3.55
CA ILE A 221 -10.89 -15.19 -4.43
C ILE A 221 -10.47 -15.02 -5.89
N TYR A 222 -10.01 -13.82 -6.26
CA TYR A 222 -9.58 -13.57 -7.62
C TYR A 222 -8.36 -14.41 -8.02
N ALA A 223 -7.31 -14.44 -7.19
CA ALA A 223 -6.09 -15.21 -7.46
C ALA A 223 -6.38 -16.70 -7.67
N VAL A 224 -7.17 -17.30 -6.79
CA VAL A 224 -7.51 -18.73 -6.84
C VAL A 224 -8.34 -19.06 -8.08
N LEU A 225 -9.28 -18.18 -8.45
CA LEU A 225 -10.08 -18.39 -9.66
C LEU A 225 -9.24 -18.22 -10.93
N CYS A 226 -8.34 -17.24 -10.98
CA CYS A 226 -7.41 -17.05 -12.09
C CYS A 226 -6.36 -18.16 -12.20
N GLN A 227 -5.99 -18.83 -11.12
CA GLN A 227 -5.12 -20.00 -11.18
C GLN A 227 -5.77 -21.19 -11.91
N ARG A 228 -7.11 -21.28 -11.89
CA ARG A 228 -7.88 -22.39 -12.46
C ARG A 228 -8.49 -22.08 -13.83
N GLN A 229 -8.60 -20.80 -14.17
CA GLN A 229 -9.32 -20.34 -15.34
C GLN A 229 -8.46 -19.43 -16.20
N THR A 230 -8.78 -19.35 -17.48
CA THR A 230 -8.11 -18.45 -18.42
C THR A 230 -8.37 -16.98 -18.04
N GLU A 231 -7.40 -16.12 -18.35
CA GLU A 231 -7.45 -14.66 -18.10
C GLU A 231 -8.62 -13.94 -18.82
N GLN A 232 -9.25 -14.59 -19.79
CA GLN A 232 -10.42 -14.09 -20.54
C GLN A 232 -11.77 -14.48 -19.91
N SER A 233 -11.75 -15.27 -18.83
CA SER A 233 -12.99 -15.68 -18.16
C SER A 233 -13.62 -14.54 -17.38
N TRP A 234 -14.94 -14.39 -17.49
CA TRP A 234 -15.72 -13.44 -16.67
C TRP A 234 -15.86 -13.88 -15.22
N VAL A 235 -15.62 -15.16 -14.89
CA VAL A 235 -15.89 -15.69 -13.55
C VAL A 235 -14.99 -15.08 -12.47
N PRO A 236 -13.65 -15.05 -12.61
CA PRO A 236 -12.79 -14.41 -11.60
C PRO A 236 -13.15 -12.93 -11.43
N PHE A 237 -13.38 -12.23 -12.54
CA PHE A 237 -13.78 -10.83 -12.56
C PHE A 237 -15.06 -10.58 -11.78
N LEU A 238 -16.16 -11.26 -12.14
CA LEU A 238 -17.48 -11.07 -11.53
C LEU A 238 -17.48 -11.51 -10.06
N ALA A 239 -16.77 -12.59 -9.72
CA ALA A 239 -16.67 -13.05 -8.33
C ALA A 239 -15.97 -12.00 -7.45
N SER A 240 -14.82 -11.48 -7.89
CA SER A 240 -14.07 -10.45 -7.17
C SER A 240 -14.86 -9.14 -7.09
N PHE A 241 -15.45 -8.71 -8.20
CA PHE A 241 -16.23 -7.47 -8.28
C PHE A 241 -17.47 -7.52 -7.37
N SER A 242 -18.22 -8.63 -7.41
CA SER A 242 -19.39 -8.83 -6.56
C SER A 242 -19.01 -8.85 -5.08
N THR A 243 -17.87 -9.44 -4.73
CA THR A 243 -17.36 -9.46 -3.34
C THR A 243 -17.08 -8.04 -2.84
N GLU A 244 -16.46 -7.18 -3.65
CA GLU A 244 -16.22 -5.78 -3.29
C GLU A 244 -17.52 -5.00 -3.13
N VAL A 245 -18.42 -5.11 -4.12
CA VAL A 245 -19.71 -4.41 -4.11
C VAL A 245 -20.53 -4.84 -2.90
N ALA A 246 -20.51 -6.12 -2.54
CA ALA A 246 -21.16 -6.62 -1.33
C ALA A 246 -20.56 -6.00 -0.06
N GLY A 247 -19.22 -5.94 0.06
CA GLY A 247 -18.56 -5.29 1.21
C GLY A 247 -18.89 -3.80 1.34
N ILE A 248 -18.88 -3.07 0.22
CA ILE A 248 -19.27 -1.64 0.19
C ILE A 248 -20.76 -1.48 0.54
N LEU A 249 -21.63 -2.32 -0.02
CA LEU A 249 -23.07 -2.25 0.22
C LEU A 249 -23.38 -2.47 1.71
N LEU A 250 -22.80 -3.49 2.34
CA LEU A 250 -22.94 -3.74 3.78
C LEU A 250 -22.50 -2.53 4.62
N THR A 251 -21.37 -1.91 4.25
CA THR A 251 -20.87 -0.70 4.91
C THR A 251 -21.86 0.47 4.78
N THR A 252 -22.36 0.73 3.57
CA THR A 252 -23.33 1.83 3.34
C THR A 252 -24.68 1.60 4.01
N MET A 253 -25.15 0.35 4.08
CA MET A 253 -26.38 0.00 4.79
C MET A 253 -26.27 0.24 6.29
N LEU A 254 -25.07 0.02 6.85
CA LEU A 254 -24.78 0.28 8.26
C LEU A 254 -24.75 1.78 8.54
N GLU A 255 -24.04 2.55 7.68
CA GLU A 255 -23.98 4.02 7.75
C GLU A 255 -25.37 4.67 7.63
N ALA A 256 -26.26 4.14 6.78
CA ALA A 256 -27.62 4.66 6.64
C ALA A 256 -28.47 4.47 7.92
N LYS A 257 -28.19 3.45 8.73
CA LYS A 257 -28.97 3.12 9.93
C LYS A 257 -28.56 3.90 11.17
N ARG A 258 -27.33 4.45 11.22
CA ARG A 258 -26.76 5.02 12.45
C ARG A 258 -26.03 6.32 12.16
N LYS A 259 -26.19 7.33 13.05
CA LYS A 259 -25.41 8.57 12.96
C LYS A 259 -23.93 8.25 13.19
N LYS A 260 -23.14 8.38 12.13
CA LYS A 260 -21.71 8.06 12.10
C LYS A 260 -20.90 9.01 12.99
N PRO A 261 -20.03 8.51 13.89
CA PRO A 261 -18.97 9.35 14.44
C PRO A 261 -17.94 9.63 13.34
N HIS A 262 -17.62 10.90 13.12
CA HIS A 262 -16.71 11.30 12.05
C HIS A 262 -15.27 10.86 12.38
N ASN A 263 -14.67 10.12 11.45
CA ASN A 263 -13.27 9.70 11.52
C ASN A 263 -12.66 9.80 10.11
N ASP A 264 -11.86 10.84 9.89
CA ASP A 264 -11.25 11.15 8.59
C ASP A 264 -10.53 9.96 7.95
N LYS A 265 -9.89 9.11 8.78
CA LYS A 265 -9.12 7.95 8.29
C LYS A 265 -10.02 6.83 7.79
N VAL A 266 -11.18 6.64 8.41
CA VAL A 266 -12.18 5.67 7.95
C VAL A 266 -12.85 6.19 6.67
N ASP A 267 -13.15 7.49 6.60
CA ASP A 267 -13.72 8.12 5.41
C ASP A 267 -12.75 8.06 4.20
N GLU A 268 -11.47 8.34 4.43
CA GLU A 268 -10.40 8.21 3.44
C GLU A 268 -10.32 6.76 2.92
N GLU A 269 -10.38 5.78 3.82
CA GLU A 269 -10.32 4.36 3.46
C GLU A 269 -11.52 3.92 2.62
N TYR A 270 -12.75 4.33 2.97
CA TYR A 270 -13.93 4.03 2.17
C TYR A 270 -13.90 4.73 0.81
N HIS A 271 -13.39 5.96 0.74
CA HIS A 271 -13.19 6.65 -0.53
C HIS A 271 -12.18 5.89 -1.40
N ARG A 272 -11.06 5.45 -0.81
CA ARG A 272 -10.05 4.63 -1.50
C ARG A 272 -10.67 3.35 -2.08
N ARG A 273 -11.49 2.61 -1.31
CA ARG A 273 -12.18 1.39 -1.77
C ARG A 273 -13.11 1.66 -2.96
N LYS A 274 -13.87 2.76 -2.91
CA LYS A 274 -14.71 3.21 -4.03
C LYS A 274 -13.85 3.57 -5.26
N MET A 275 -12.73 4.26 -5.07
CA MET A 275 -11.82 4.58 -6.18
C MET A 275 -11.19 3.32 -6.80
N CYS A 276 -10.91 2.30 -5.99
CA CYS A 276 -10.45 0.99 -6.48
C CYS A 276 -11.47 0.27 -7.37
N LEU A 277 -12.75 0.64 -7.35
CA LEU A 277 -13.74 0.09 -8.30
C LEU A 277 -13.45 0.52 -9.74
N PHE A 278 -12.97 1.75 -9.95
CA PHE A 278 -12.60 2.20 -11.30
C PHE A 278 -11.44 1.39 -11.88
N LEU A 279 -10.56 0.85 -11.04
CA LEU A 279 -9.44 0.03 -11.49
C LEU A 279 -9.89 -1.36 -12.00
N TYR A 280 -11.13 -1.78 -11.76
CA TYR A 280 -11.70 -2.96 -12.44
C TYR A 280 -11.89 -2.75 -13.94
N LEU A 281 -12.00 -1.50 -14.41
CA LEU A 281 -12.04 -1.20 -15.85
C LEU A 281 -10.75 -1.63 -16.55
N LEU A 282 -9.63 -1.67 -15.83
CA LEU A 282 -8.33 -2.12 -16.33
C LEU A 282 -8.15 -3.64 -16.27
N ARG A 283 -9.16 -4.37 -15.78
CA ARG A 283 -9.11 -5.82 -15.61
C ARG A 283 -9.86 -6.53 -16.73
N ASN A 284 -9.29 -7.60 -17.26
CA ASN A 284 -9.89 -8.55 -18.18
C ASN A 284 -10.97 -9.34 -17.44
N PRO A 285 -12.05 -9.72 -18.15
CA PRO A 285 -12.28 -9.49 -19.59
C PRO A 285 -12.86 -8.11 -19.93
N LEU A 286 -13.22 -7.29 -18.94
CA LEU A 286 -13.83 -5.98 -19.17
C LEU A 286 -12.90 -5.05 -19.97
N PHE A 287 -11.60 -5.06 -19.66
CA PHE A 287 -10.61 -4.26 -20.38
C PHE A 287 -10.56 -4.62 -21.87
N SER A 288 -10.37 -5.90 -22.20
CA SER A 288 -10.28 -6.35 -23.59
C SER A 288 -11.58 -6.19 -24.39
N THR A 289 -12.74 -6.25 -23.73
CA THR A 289 -14.04 -6.24 -24.42
C THR A 289 -14.66 -4.85 -24.54
N VAL A 290 -14.47 -4.00 -23.53
CA VAL A 290 -15.14 -2.70 -23.44
C VAL A 290 -14.13 -1.56 -23.43
N THR A 291 -13.13 -1.62 -22.54
CA THR A 291 -12.21 -0.49 -22.32
C THR A 291 -11.24 -0.28 -23.48
N SER A 292 -10.61 -1.34 -24.01
CA SER A 292 -9.67 -1.23 -25.13
C SER A 292 -10.35 -0.68 -26.38
N PRO A 293 -11.51 -1.22 -26.85
CA PRO A 293 -12.18 -0.65 -28.01
C PRO A 293 -12.65 0.79 -27.79
N ALA A 294 -13.10 1.14 -26.58
CA ALA A 294 -13.50 2.51 -26.26
C ALA A 294 -12.30 3.49 -26.31
N VAL A 295 -11.16 3.08 -25.74
CA VAL A 295 -9.92 3.87 -25.76
C VAL A 295 -9.35 3.99 -27.17
N GLU A 296 -9.40 2.93 -27.97
CA GLU A 296 -9.04 2.97 -29.39
C GLU A 296 -9.95 3.93 -30.18
N GLY A 297 -11.25 3.91 -29.92
CA GLY A 297 -12.21 4.86 -30.49
C GLY A 297 -11.87 6.30 -30.13
N MET A 298 -11.49 6.57 -28.87
CA MET A 298 -11.02 7.89 -28.44
C MET A 298 -9.70 8.28 -29.13
N CYS A 299 -8.77 7.34 -29.30
CA CYS A 299 -7.53 7.59 -30.05
C CYS A 299 -7.84 7.97 -31.49
N HIS A 300 -8.74 7.26 -32.16
CA HIS A 300 -9.16 7.58 -33.53
C HIS A 300 -9.87 8.93 -33.63
N SER A 301 -10.71 9.29 -32.65
CA SER A 301 -11.38 10.59 -32.62
C SER A 301 -10.40 11.76 -32.40
N THR A 302 -9.31 11.53 -31.65
CA THR A 302 -8.30 12.56 -31.33
C THR A 302 -7.14 12.62 -32.33
N GLN A 303 -6.98 11.62 -33.19
CA GLN A 303 -5.96 11.58 -34.26
C GLN A 303 -5.88 12.83 -35.16
N PRO A 304 -6.99 13.51 -35.53
CA PRO A 304 -6.93 14.70 -36.38
C PRO A 304 -6.21 15.89 -35.73
N ILE A 305 -6.03 15.89 -34.40
CA ILE A 305 -5.38 16.97 -33.67
C ILE A 305 -3.90 16.60 -33.49
N PRO A 306 -2.95 17.23 -34.19
CA PRO A 306 -1.58 16.72 -34.36
C PRO A 306 -0.79 16.58 -33.05
N LEU A 307 -1.02 17.44 -32.07
CA LEU A 307 -0.37 17.35 -30.75
C LEU A 307 -1.17 16.46 -29.80
N LEU A 308 -2.49 16.67 -29.70
CA LEU A 308 -3.33 15.94 -28.78
C LEU A 308 -3.42 14.45 -29.15
N GLY A 309 -3.64 14.12 -30.42
CA GLY A 309 -3.71 12.74 -30.89
C GLY A 309 -2.40 11.97 -30.65
N ARG A 310 -1.25 12.62 -30.83
CA ARG A 310 0.06 12.00 -30.51
C ARG A 310 0.24 11.79 -29.01
N LEU A 311 -0.14 12.76 -28.18
CA LEU A 311 -0.06 12.64 -26.72
C LEU A 311 -1.00 11.55 -26.18
N VAL A 312 -2.24 11.52 -26.65
CA VAL A 312 -3.23 10.51 -26.26
C VAL A 312 -2.74 9.12 -26.65
N ARG A 313 -2.25 8.95 -27.88
CA ARG A 313 -1.73 7.65 -28.33
C ARG A 313 -0.48 7.23 -27.55
N PHE A 314 0.44 8.16 -27.29
CA PHE A 314 1.60 7.91 -26.43
C PHE A 314 1.20 7.46 -25.01
N ALA A 315 0.19 8.12 -24.42
CA ALA A 315 -0.30 7.80 -23.08
C ALA A 315 -1.00 6.42 -23.03
N VAL A 316 -1.72 6.04 -24.08
CA VAL A 316 -2.35 4.72 -24.17
C VAL A 316 -1.29 3.63 -24.34
N ASP A 317 -0.41 3.75 -25.35
CA ASP A 317 0.56 2.72 -25.69
C ASP A 317 1.61 2.50 -24.57
N ASN A 318 2.09 3.59 -23.93
CA ASN A 318 3.16 3.51 -22.92
C ASN A 318 2.67 3.58 -21.48
N GLY A 319 1.47 4.10 -21.23
CA GLY A 319 0.90 4.24 -19.90
C GLY A 319 -0.11 3.14 -19.62
N LEU A 320 -1.21 3.16 -20.37
CA LEU A 320 -2.35 2.25 -20.14
C LEU A 320 -1.99 0.79 -20.40
N ASP A 321 -1.43 0.49 -21.57
CA ASP A 321 -1.06 -0.86 -21.99
C ASP A 321 0.08 -1.43 -21.15
N TYR A 322 1.07 -0.60 -20.83
CA TYR A 322 2.17 -0.97 -19.93
C TYR A 322 1.65 -1.34 -18.54
N TYR A 323 0.81 -0.49 -17.96
CA TYR A 323 0.23 -0.72 -16.64
C TYR A 323 -0.69 -1.94 -16.63
N GLN A 324 -1.52 -2.09 -17.67
CA GLN A 324 -2.40 -3.24 -17.82
C GLN A 324 -1.61 -4.54 -17.90
N ARG A 325 -0.53 -4.64 -18.70
CA ARG A 325 0.21 -5.92 -18.84
C ARG A 325 0.90 -6.35 -17.54
N ARG A 326 1.37 -5.37 -16.76
CA ARG A 326 2.27 -5.62 -15.63
C ARG A 326 1.58 -5.64 -14.28
N HIS A 327 0.67 -4.68 -14.04
CA HIS A 327 -0.04 -4.53 -12.78
C HIS A 327 -1.51 -4.95 -12.88
N PHE A 328 -1.88 -5.61 -13.98
CA PHE A 328 -3.20 -6.19 -14.24
C PHE A 328 -3.94 -6.71 -13.00
N TYR A 329 -3.27 -7.58 -12.26
CA TYR A 329 -3.82 -8.32 -11.13
C TYR A 329 -3.89 -7.44 -9.88
N ILE A 330 -2.88 -6.61 -9.66
CA ILE A 330 -2.65 -5.79 -8.47
C ILE A 330 -3.52 -4.53 -8.46
N SER A 331 -3.89 -4.03 -9.63
CA SER A 331 -4.68 -2.81 -9.82
C SER A 331 -5.97 -2.77 -9.00
N ALA A 332 -6.44 -3.91 -8.49
CA ALA A 332 -7.67 -4.01 -7.73
C ALA A 332 -7.49 -4.86 -6.45
N SER A 333 -6.32 -4.84 -5.79
CA SER A 333 -6.04 -5.65 -4.58
C SER A 333 -5.53 -4.86 -3.38
#